data_AF-A0A8T4M5J7-F1
#
_entry.id   AF-A0A8T4M5J7-F1
#
_cell.length_a   1.000
_cell.length_b   1.000
_cell.length_c   1.000
_cell.angle_alpha   90.00
_cell.angle_beta   90.00
_cell.angle_gamma   90.00
#
_symmetry.space_group_name_H-M   'P 1'
#
loop_
_entity.id
_entity.type
_entity.pdbx_description
1 polymer ?
#
loop_
_entity_poly.entity_id
_entity_poly.type
_entity_poly.pdbx_seq_one_letter_code
_entity_poly.pdbx_strand_id
1 'polypeptide(L)'
;MKTFSERDFELAREWAESQGFPKEEKFVKSDSVEIRLAYFVMPKSICPELPNFVWQCAVEDDSKDIINGVYGVSEETPEEFRPYPILHEQLELSLQGRICPCLGALDYELRAVPEELKRRYLPFRRDFFRDLVKYAEEHNYKPIDIAGFRESFKHLDELCSLGGLE
;
A
#
# COMPACT_ATOMS: atom_id res chain seq x y z
N MET A 1 5.55 7.32 9.56
CA MET A 1 5.87 5.88 9.78
C MET A 1 6.74 5.59 11.01
N LYS A 2 6.62 4.38 11.59
CA LYS A 2 7.45 3.83 12.68
C LYS A 2 8.41 2.81 12.05
N THR A 3 9.70 2.94 12.30
CA THR A 3 10.70 1.92 11.92
C THR A 3 10.66 0.79 12.93
N PHE A 4 10.63 -0.45 12.43
CA PHE A 4 10.58 -1.66 13.25
C PHE A 4 11.99 -2.24 13.43
N SER A 5 12.21 -3.01 14.48
CA SER A 5 13.45 -3.77 14.66
C SER A 5 13.46 -5.06 13.82
N GLU A 6 14.62 -5.64 13.53
CA GLU A 6 14.72 -6.95 12.87
C GLU A 6 13.83 -8.00 13.55
N ARG A 7 13.77 -7.97 14.88
CA ARG A 7 12.90 -8.83 15.68
C ARG A 7 11.42 -8.59 15.42
N ASP A 8 10.99 -7.32 15.29
CA ASP A 8 9.60 -7.00 14.99
C ASP A 8 9.21 -7.50 13.59
N PHE A 9 10.12 -7.44 12.62
CA PHE A 9 9.95 -8.00 11.29
C PHE A 9 9.81 -9.53 11.34
N GLU A 10 10.70 -10.22 12.06
CA GLU A 10 10.63 -11.67 12.22
C GLU A 10 9.32 -12.10 12.88
N LEU A 11 8.92 -11.42 13.97
CA LEU A 11 7.66 -11.69 14.66
C LEU A 11 6.44 -11.44 13.76
N ALA A 12 6.46 -10.37 12.97
CA ALA A 12 5.43 -10.08 11.98
C ALA A 12 5.28 -11.20 10.94
N ARG A 13 6.42 -11.69 10.43
CA ARG A 13 6.47 -12.78 9.45
C ARG A 13 5.97 -14.09 10.05
N GLU A 14 6.49 -14.47 11.22
CA GLU A 14 6.11 -15.68 11.95
C GLU A 14 4.62 -15.66 12.31
N TRP A 15 4.11 -14.51 12.78
CA TRP A 15 2.70 -14.34 13.07
C TRP A 15 1.86 -14.60 11.83
N ALA A 16 2.12 -13.89 10.72
CA ALA A 16 1.34 -14.06 9.48
C ALA A 16 1.40 -15.50 8.94
N GLU A 17 2.56 -16.15 9.01
CA GLU A 17 2.74 -17.56 8.65
C GLU A 17 1.94 -18.50 9.58
N SER A 18 1.97 -18.26 10.90
CA SER A 18 1.25 -19.06 11.89
C SER A 18 -0.27 -18.99 11.75
N GLN A 19 -0.80 -17.86 11.26
CA GLN A 19 -2.22 -17.70 10.98
C GLN A 19 -2.67 -18.46 9.72
N GLY A 20 -1.73 -18.94 8.90
CA GLY A 20 -2.04 -19.65 7.66
C GLY A 20 -2.63 -18.76 6.57
N PHE A 21 -2.36 -17.46 6.59
CA PHE A 21 -2.83 -16.54 5.55
C PHE A 21 -2.24 -16.95 4.18
N PRO A 22 -3.05 -16.96 3.10
CA PRO A 22 -2.54 -17.22 1.76
C PRO A 22 -1.43 -16.24 1.41
N LYS A 23 -0.32 -16.76 0.87
CA LYS A 23 0.77 -15.95 0.30
C LYS A 23 0.62 -15.90 -1.20
N GLU A 24 0.67 -14.70 -1.75
CA GLU A 24 0.69 -14.47 -3.18
C GLU A 24 2.03 -13.88 -3.60
N GLU A 25 2.43 -14.21 -4.82
CA GLU A 25 3.55 -13.58 -5.51
C GLU A 25 3.07 -13.08 -6.87
N LYS A 26 3.33 -11.82 -7.16
CA LYS A 26 2.94 -11.16 -8.41
C LYS A 26 4.09 -10.31 -8.93
N PHE A 27 4.10 -10.11 -10.24
CA PHE A 27 5.05 -9.24 -10.92
C PHE A 27 4.28 -8.04 -11.43
N VAL A 28 4.71 -6.85 -11.03
CA VAL A 28 4.17 -5.60 -11.54
C VAL A 28 5.22 -4.95 -12.42
N LYS A 29 4.83 -4.66 -13.66
CA LYS A 29 5.67 -3.91 -14.57
C LYS A 29 5.40 -2.42 -14.36
N SER A 30 6.45 -1.67 -14.01
CA SER A 30 6.41 -0.21 -13.99
C SER A 30 7.53 0.30 -14.87
N ASP A 31 7.18 1.08 -15.90
CA ASP A 31 8.11 1.54 -16.93
C ASP A 31 8.87 0.37 -17.58
N SER A 32 10.20 0.33 -17.40
CA SER A 32 11.11 -0.70 -17.90
C SER A 32 11.55 -1.70 -16.83
N VAL A 33 11.01 -1.61 -15.61
CA VAL A 33 11.38 -2.47 -14.49
C VAL A 33 10.22 -3.40 -14.15
N GLU A 34 10.54 -4.66 -13.91
CA GLU A 34 9.60 -5.61 -13.34
C GLU A 34 9.90 -5.78 -11.85
N ILE A 35 8.89 -5.53 -11.03
CA ILE A 35 9.00 -5.56 -9.58
C ILE A 35 8.27 -6.81 -9.10
N ARG A 36 9.00 -7.68 -8.41
CA ARG A 36 8.43 -8.85 -7.73
C ARG A 36 7.85 -8.40 -6.39
N LEU A 37 6.58 -8.70 -6.17
CA LEU A 37 5.85 -8.43 -4.94
C LEU A 37 5.46 -9.75 -4.29
N ALA A 38 5.70 -9.85 -2.99
CA ALA A 38 5.25 -10.97 -2.17
C ALA A 38 4.47 -10.45 -0.97
N TYR A 39 3.23 -10.91 -0.78
CA TYR A 39 2.34 -10.41 0.25
C TYR A 39 1.37 -11.48 0.75
N PHE A 40 0.82 -11.26 1.93
CA PHE A 40 -0.24 -12.07 2.51
C PHE A 40 -1.62 -11.52 2.17
N VAL A 41 -2.57 -12.39 1.91
CA VAL A 41 -4.00 -12.05 1.83
C VAL A 41 -4.61 -12.24 3.20
N MET A 42 -5.01 -11.13 3.83
CA MET A 42 -5.41 -11.09 5.23
C MET A 42 -6.93 -10.94 5.37
N PRO A 43 -7.57 -11.64 6.33
CA PRO A 43 -9.01 -11.55 6.51
C PRO A 43 -9.43 -10.16 7.00
N LYS A 44 -10.63 -9.73 6.62
CA LYS A 44 -11.18 -8.42 7.04
C LYS A 44 -11.20 -8.24 8.56
N SER A 45 -11.31 -9.33 9.31
CA SER A 45 -11.29 -9.32 10.78
C SER A 45 -10.01 -8.72 11.40
N ILE A 46 -8.91 -8.62 10.65
CA ILE A 46 -7.66 -8.00 11.13
C ILE A 46 -7.81 -6.49 11.32
N CYS A 47 -8.52 -5.82 10.41
CA CYS A 47 -8.84 -4.40 10.54
C CYS A 47 -10.29 -4.16 10.09
N PRO A 48 -11.28 -4.43 10.97
CA PRO A 48 -12.69 -4.34 10.63
C PRO A 48 -13.12 -2.93 10.20
N GLU A 49 -12.43 -1.91 10.70
CA GLU A 49 -12.80 -0.50 10.54
C GLU A 49 -12.30 0.12 9.23
N LEU A 50 -11.25 -0.44 8.60
CA LEU A 50 -10.70 0.06 7.33
C LEU A 50 -10.88 -0.96 6.20
N PRO A 51 -11.87 -0.79 5.30
CA PRO A 51 -12.06 -1.67 4.15
C PRO A 51 -10.82 -1.68 3.25
N ASN A 52 -10.53 -2.81 2.62
CA ASN A 52 -9.40 -2.95 1.68
C ASN A 52 -8.04 -2.54 2.28
N PHE A 53 -7.88 -2.70 3.61
CA PHE A 53 -6.67 -2.28 4.30
C PHE A 53 -5.42 -2.88 3.67
N VAL A 54 -4.34 -2.11 3.73
CA VAL A 54 -2.99 -2.59 3.46
C VAL A 54 -2.24 -2.58 4.79
N TRP A 55 -1.44 -3.62 5.00
CA TRP A 55 -0.66 -3.80 6.20
C TRP A 55 0.81 -3.96 5.82
N GLN A 56 1.69 -3.35 6.60
CA GLN A 56 3.11 -3.51 6.42
C GLN A 56 3.85 -3.52 7.76
N CYS A 57 4.90 -4.34 7.81
CA CYS A 57 5.94 -4.28 8.83
C CYS A 57 7.29 -4.36 8.14
N ALA A 58 8.10 -3.32 8.23
CA ALA A 58 9.36 -3.23 7.51
C ALA A 58 10.49 -2.73 8.40
N VAL A 59 11.70 -3.22 8.10
CA VAL A 59 12.94 -2.89 8.78
C VAL A 59 13.85 -2.13 7.83
N GLU A 60 14.49 -1.07 8.35
CA GLU A 60 15.61 -0.45 7.64
C GLU A 60 16.80 -1.41 7.71
N ASP A 61 17.26 -1.88 6.55
CA ASP A 61 18.53 -2.59 6.44
C ASP A 61 19.65 -1.56 6.18
N ASP A 62 20.74 -1.66 6.93
CA ASP A 62 21.95 -0.85 6.77
C ASP A 62 22.55 -0.93 5.35
N SER A 63 22.13 -1.92 4.54
CA SER A 63 22.51 -2.07 3.14
C SER A 63 21.91 -1.04 2.17
N LYS A 64 21.02 -0.13 2.62
CA LYS A 64 20.42 1.00 1.85
C LYS A 64 19.65 0.65 0.56
N ASP A 65 19.72 -0.57 0.07
CA ASP A 65 19.21 -0.93 -1.25
C ASP A 65 18.05 -1.93 -1.22
N ILE A 66 17.74 -2.56 -0.08
CA ILE A 66 16.61 -3.49 0.03
C ILE A 66 15.90 -3.31 1.36
N ILE A 67 14.65 -2.87 1.33
CA ILE A 67 13.78 -2.96 2.50
C ILE A 67 13.10 -4.31 2.47
N ASN A 68 13.52 -5.18 3.39
CA ASN A 68 12.79 -6.39 3.72
C ASN A 68 11.54 -5.98 4.51
N GLY A 69 10.37 -6.20 3.91
CA GLY A 69 9.08 -5.92 4.52
C GLY A 69 8.17 -7.13 4.46
N VAL A 70 7.36 -7.30 5.49
CA VAL A 70 6.20 -8.20 5.48
C VAL A 70 5.01 -7.36 5.09
N TYR A 71 4.40 -7.68 3.95
CA TYR A 71 3.28 -6.93 3.40
C TYR A 71 2.00 -7.78 3.43
N GLY A 72 0.86 -7.13 3.62
CA GLY A 72 -0.45 -7.74 3.67
C GLY A 72 -1.49 -6.86 3.00
N VAL A 73 -2.47 -7.49 2.36
CA VAL A 73 -3.63 -6.82 1.77
C VAL A 73 -4.90 -7.54 2.21
N SER A 74 -5.95 -6.78 2.47
CA SER A 74 -7.26 -7.35 2.79
C SER A 74 -7.76 -8.28 1.69
N GLU A 75 -8.39 -9.39 2.08
CA GLU A 75 -9.07 -10.32 1.17
C GLU A 75 -10.23 -9.65 0.40
N GLU A 76 -10.82 -8.58 0.96
CA GLU A 76 -11.86 -7.79 0.31
C GLU A 76 -11.35 -6.99 -0.90
N THR A 77 -10.04 -6.72 -0.94
CA THR A 77 -9.41 -6.07 -2.10
C THR A 77 -9.52 -7.00 -3.32
N PRO A 78 -10.12 -6.55 -4.44
CA PRO A 78 -10.20 -7.36 -5.65
C PRO A 78 -8.83 -7.90 -6.07
N GLU A 79 -8.75 -9.19 -6.45
CA GLU A 79 -7.46 -9.87 -6.68
C GLU A 79 -6.57 -9.12 -7.68
N GLU A 80 -7.16 -8.63 -8.77
CA GLU A 80 -6.47 -7.88 -9.81
C GLU A 80 -5.93 -6.51 -9.34
N PHE A 81 -6.41 -5.99 -8.21
CA PHE A 81 -5.96 -4.70 -7.64
C PHE A 81 -4.89 -4.88 -6.55
N ARG A 82 -4.87 -6.03 -5.86
CA ARG A 82 -3.96 -6.31 -4.73
C ARG A 82 -2.49 -5.94 -4.94
N PRO A 83 -1.88 -6.15 -6.12
CA PRO A 83 -0.47 -5.86 -6.31
C PRO A 83 -0.13 -4.37 -6.16
N TYR A 84 -1.03 -3.47 -6.54
CA TYR A 84 -0.71 -2.04 -6.64
C TYR A 84 -0.63 -1.35 -5.27
N PRO A 85 -1.57 -1.53 -4.32
CA PRO A 85 -1.40 -1.00 -2.97
C PRO A 85 -0.17 -1.58 -2.25
N ILE A 86 0.21 -2.83 -2.55
CA ILE A 86 1.45 -3.42 -2.00
C ILE A 86 2.70 -2.77 -2.59
N LEU A 87 2.69 -2.48 -3.90
CA LEU A 87 3.75 -1.70 -4.54
C LEU A 87 3.89 -0.32 -3.86
N HIS A 88 2.78 0.35 -3.56
CA HIS A 88 2.78 1.64 -2.87
C HIS A 88 3.48 1.56 -1.51
N GLU A 89 3.10 0.62 -0.65
CA GLU A 89 3.73 0.43 0.66
C GLU A 89 5.24 0.15 0.53
N GLN A 90 5.62 -0.71 -0.42
CA GLN A 90 7.02 -1.01 -0.68
C GLN A 90 7.79 0.25 -1.12
N LEU A 91 7.20 1.14 -1.92
CA LEU A 91 7.84 2.37 -2.42
C LEU A 91 7.92 3.48 -1.38
N GLU A 92 6.90 3.64 -0.53
CA GLU A 92 6.95 4.60 0.60
C GLU A 92 8.18 4.34 1.48
N LEU A 93 8.59 3.07 1.55
CA LEU A 93 9.77 2.64 2.26
C LEU A 93 11.04 2.69 1.38
N SER A 94 11.03 2.14 0.15
CA SER A 94 12.25 1.65 -0.51
C SER A 94 12.92 2.53 -1.56
N LEU A 95 12.48 3.76 -1.82
CA LEU A 95 13.16 4.60 -2.82
C LEU A 95 14.37 5.37 -2.23
N GLN A 96 15.56 4.78 -2.35
CA GLN A 96 16.87 5.44 -2.19
C GLN A 96 17.23 5.91 -0.77
N GLY A 97 16.81 5.18 0.27
CA GLY A 97 17.07 5.56 1.66
C GLY A 97 16.39 6.88 2.06
N ARG A 98 15.36 7.29 1.31
CA ARG A 98 14.47 8.40 1.63
C ARG A 98 13.06 7.87 1.60
N ILE A 99 12.34 8.05 2.70
CA ILE A 99 10.89 7.79 2.76
C ILE A 99 10.25 8.53 1.59
N CYS A 100 9.69 7.80 0.62
CA CYS A 100 8.95 8.41 -0.46
C CYS A 100 7.65 8.95 0.13
N PRO A 101 7.32 10.24 -0.03
CA PRO A 101 6.04 10.77 0.44
C PRO A 101 4.89 9.99 -0.18
N CYS A 102 3.78 9.85 0.57
CA CYS A 102 2.61 9.07 0.15
C CYS A 102 2.14 9.38 -1.27
N LEU A 103 2.06 10.67 -1.65
CA LEU A 103 1.70 11.07 -3.01
C LEU A 103 2.71 10.59 -4.07
N GLY A 104 4.01 10.61 -3.75
CA GLY A 104 5.04 10.13 -4.68
C GLY A 104 4.98 8.61 -4.91
N ALA A 105 4.68 7.84 -3.86
CA ALA A 105 4.42 6.41 -3.97
C ALA A 105 3.15 6.15 -4.80
N LEU A 106 2.10 6.94 -4.60
CA LEU A 106 0.87 6.86 -5.37
C LEU A 106 1.09 7.16 -6.86
N ASP A 107 1.83 8.21 -7.20
CA ASP A 107 2.12 8.53 -8.60
C ASP A 107 2.81 7.37 -9.33
N TYR A 108 3.69 6.66 -8.63
CA TYR A 108 4.36 5.48 -9.17
C TYR A 108 3.40 4.30 -9.26
N GLU A 109 2.61 4.05 -8.21
CA GLU A 109 1.54 3.05 -8.18
C GLU A 109 0.64 3.20 -9.42
N LEU A 110 0.15 4.41 -9.68
CA LEU A 110 -0.77 4.70 -10.78
C LEU A 110 -0.14 4.52 -12.17
N ARG A 111 1.18 4.72 -12.31
CA ARG A 111 1.89 4.41 -13.57
C ARG A 111 2.02 2.90 -13.80
N ALA A 112 2.08 2.12 -12.73
CA ALA A 112 2.19 0.67 -12.80
C ALA A 112 0.86 -0.05 -13.05
N VAL A 113 -0.28 0.62 -12.81
CA VAL A 113 -1.61 0.09 -13.10
C VAL A 113 -1.84 0.07 -14.63
N PRO A 114 -2.15 -1.10 -15.22
CA PRO A 114 -2.50 -1.23 -16.63
C PRO A 114 -3.66 -0.32 -17.03
N GLU A 115 -3.61 0.24 -18.23
CA GLU A 115 -4.56 1.24 -18.70
C GLU A 115 -6.00 0.69 -18.69
N GLU A 116 -6.18 -0.59 -19.01
CA GLU A 116 -7.46 -1.29 -18.98
C GLU A 116 -8.06 -1.43 -17.56
N LEU A 117 -7.21 -1.36 -16.52
CA LEU A 117 -7.64 -1.43 -15.12
C LEU A 117 -7.88 -0.04 -14.51
N LYS A 118 -7.18 1.00 -14.98
CA LYS A 118 -7.20 2.35 -14.38
C LYS A 118 -8.60 2.89 -14.15
N ARG A 119 -9.51 2.69 -15.11
CA ARG A 119 -10.91 3.16 -15.02
C ARG A 119 -11.62 2.67 -13.75
N ARG A 120 -11.37 1.42 -13.33
CA ARG A 120 -11.97 0.85 -12.11
C ARG A 120 -11.08 1.03 -10.88
N TYR A 121 -9.77 1.08 -11.10
CA TYR A 121 -8.79 1.20 -10.04
C TYR A 121 -8.79 2.59 -9.39
N LEU A 122 -8.88 3.67 -10.18
CA LEU A 122 -8.83 5.04 -9.66
C LEU A 122 -9.95 5.32 -8.63
N PRO A 123 -11.25 5.03 -8.90
CA PRO A 123 -12.29 5.21 -7.90
C PRO A 123 -12.11 4.31 -6.67
N PHE A 124 -11.66 3.06 -6.88
CA PHE A 124 -11.36 2.14 -5.77
C PHE A 124 -10.29 2.73 -4.84
N ARG A 125 -9.19 3.20 -5.41
CA ARG A 125 -8.07 3.76 -4.65
C ARG A 125 -8.43 5.09 -3.97
N ARG A 126 -9.20 5.93 -4.67
CA ARG A 126 -9.76 7.19 -4.12
C ARG A 126 -10.59 6.91 -2.87
N ASP A 127 -11.50 5.95 -2.97
CA ASP A 127 -12.40 5.59 -1.88
C ASP A 127 -11.64 5.00 -0.68
N PHE A 128 -10.61 4.18 -0.94
CA PHE A 128 -9.69 3.76 0.11
C PHE A 128 -9.05 4.97 0.83
N PHE A 129 -8.49 5.94 0.11
CA PHE A 129 -7.83 7.08 0.76
C PHE A 129 -8.80 7.96 1.53
N ARG A 130 -10.03 8.14 1.03
CA ARG A 130 -11.12 8.81 1.76
C ARG A 130 -11.35 8.15 3.12
N ASP A 131 -11.42 6.82 3.13
CA ASP A 131 -11.74 6.06 4.34
C ASP A 131 -10.50 5.93 5.25
N LEU A 132 -9.29 5.86 4.70
CA LEU A 132 -8.03 5.91 5.42
C LEU A 132 -7.83 7.24 6.16
N VAL A 133 -8.19 8.38 5.55
CA VAL A 133 -8.10 9.69 6.22
C VAL A 133 -8.96 9.70 7.48
N LYS A 134 -10.21 9.23 7.40
CA LYS A 134 -11.13 9.14 8.55
C LYS A 134 -10.57 8.22 9.63
N TYR A 135 -10.15 7.02 9.23
CA TYR A 135 -9.56 6.04 10.13
C TYR A 135 -8.32 6.60 10.85
N ALA A 136 -7.42 7.26 10.11
CA ALA A 136 -6.18 7.82 10.64
C ALA A 136 -6.42 8.95 11.66
N GLU A 137 -7.45 9.78 11.42
CA GLU A 137 -7.89 10.83 12.36
C GLU A 137 -8.43 10.23 13.67
N GLU A 138 -9.19 9.14 13.59
CA GLU A 138 -9.76 8.45 14.76
C GLU A 138 -8.71 7.65 15.55
N HIS A 139 -7.63 7.22 14.89
CA HIS A 139 -6.58 6.36 15.45
C HIS A 139 -5.27 7.09 15.79
N ASN A 140 -5.30 8.42 15.91
CA ASN A 140 -4.16 9.25 16.35
C ASN A 140 -2.89 9.09 15.49
N TYR A 141 -3.03 8.95 14.17
CA TYR A 141 -1.89 9.00 13.26
C TYR A 141 -1.18 10.37 13.35
N LYS A 142 0.10 10.42 12.93
CA LYS A 142 0.82 11.69 12.95
C LYS A 142 0.17 12.67 11.96
N PRO A 143 0.05 13.97 12.30
CA PRO A 143 -0.55 14.96 11.39
C PRO A 143 0.09 15.01 10.00
N ILE A 144 1.40 14.74 9.90
CA ILE A 144 2.11 14.69 8.62
C ILE A 144 1.68 13.50 7.74
N ASP A 145 1.40 12.35 8.35
CA ASP A 145 0.94 11.16 7.63
C ASP A 145 -0.50 11.42 7.11
N ILE A 146 -1.38 11.98 7.96
CA ILE A 146 -2.75 12.38 7.58
C ILE A 146 -2.75 13.40 6.44
N ALA A 147 -1.83 14.38 6.46
CA ALA A 147 -1.69 15.35 5.39
C ALA A 147 -1.34 14.68 4.05
N GLY A 148 -0.41 13.72 4.05
CA GLY A 148 -0.06 12.94 2.87
C GLY A 148 -1.23 12.10 2.33
N PHE A 149 -2.04 11.51 3.21
CA PHE A 149 -3.24 10.77 2.82
C PHE A 149 -4.31 11.69 2.18
N ARG A 150 -4.52 12.88 2.76
CA ARG A 150 -5.45 13.88 2.21
C ARG A 150 -5.01 14.41 0.85
N GLU A 151 -3.70 14.62 0.67
CA GLU A 151 -3.13 15.03 -0.61
C GLU A 151 -3.33 13.96 -1.69
N SER A 152 -3.04 12.70 -1.33
CA SER A 152 -3.27 11.52 -2.18
C SER A 152 -4.75 11.35 -2.57
N PHE A 153 -5.67 11.51 -1.61
CA PHE A 153 -7.11 11.51 -1.87
C PHE A 153 -7.50 12.59 -2.88
N LYS A 154 -7.06 13.84 -2.65
CA LYS A 154 -7.38 14.97 -3.52
C LYS A 154 -6.88 14.73 -4.94
N HIS A 155 -5.65 14.23 -5.09
CA HIS A 155 -5.08 13.92 -6.39
C HIS A 155 -5.92 12.88 -7.16
N LEU A 156 -6.34 11.80 -6.49
CA LEU A 156 -7.20 10.78 -7.11
C LEU A 156 -8.58 11.32 -7.47
N ASP A 157 -9.15 12.20 -6.64
CA ASP A 157 -10.44 12.82 -6.90
C ASP A 157 -10.41 13.73 -8.15
N GLU A 158 -9.33 14.49 -8.32
CA GLU A 158 -9.07 15.28 -9.53
C GLU A 158 -8.91 14.38 -10.77
N LEU A 159 -8.14 13.29 -10.68
CA LEU A 159 -7.97 12.34 -11.79
C LEU A 159 -9.28 11.66 -12.18
N CYS A 160 -10.11 11.28 -11.20
CA CYS A 160 -11.44 10.71 -11.45
C CYS A 160 -12.35 11.72 -12.17
N SER A 161 -12.28 13.00 -11.78
CA SER A 161 -13.10 14.07 -12.35
C SER A 161 -12.68 14.48 -13.76
N LEU A 162 -11.38 14.47 -14.07
CA LEU A 162 -10.84 14.80 -15.40
C LEU A 162 -11.01 13.66 -16.41
N GLY A 163 -11.08 12.41 -15.95
CA GLY A 163 -11.19 11.21 -16.79
C GLY A 163 -12.58 10.95 -17.40
N GLY A 164 -13.57 11.84 -17.20
CA GLY A 164 -14.93 11.64 -17.71
C GLY A 164 -15.61 10.37 -17.19
N LEU A 165 -15.33 10.02 -15.93
CA LEU A 165 -15.96 8.90 -15.23
C LEU A 165 -17.23 9.38 -14.51
N GLU A 166 -18.19 9.89 -15.27
CA GLU A 166 -19.60 9.98 -14.86
C GLU A 166 -20.41 8.83 -15.48
#